data_AF-A0A9P7K630-F1
#
_entry.id   AF-A0A9P7K630-F1
#
_cell.length_a   1.000
_cell.length_b   1.000
_cell.length_c   1.000
_cell.angle_alpha   90.00
_cell.angle_beta   90.00
_cell.angle_gamma   90.00
#
_symmetry.space_group_name_H-M   'P 1'
#
loop_
_entity.id
_entity.type
_entity.pdbx_description
1 polymer ?
#
loop_
_entity_poly.entity_id
_entity_poly.type
_entity_poly.pdbx_seq_one_letter_code
_entity_poly.pdbx_strand_id
1 'polypeptide(L)'
;HQQAYELCDYVHRDVSSNNILIDANGRGILNDWDLAKKKSELDRRRRHERTGTWEFMSYLILSNRGTDTFKAHTIQDDMESFVHVLLYYGLRYFPHNKPHDTLQIIRDIFHYSVVNAKGVVSGGETKRSMFLVRSHIGVDFEFAAVPFAIWMESAFEVMAEWINFVGPFKPSRAARNQIQATQGDPSSSSVLPHLHIKDHNVMADFFKEQLSSSEWPILDDPPHDCLPELREQMAITLSRRIHDAPSATSGKRSSSAMVSEPGNSDVRSSDGPLKKKSKTYGTAPSTHTMNTRRGGGGSSMGGSSNSRTT
;
A
#
# COMPACT_ATOMS: atom_id res chain seq x y z
N HIS A 1 -9.02 6.96 -15.39
CA HIS A 1 -8.52 5.60 -15.68
C HIS A 1 -9.33 4.91 -16.76
N GLN A 2 -10.62 4.62 -16.53
CA GLN A 2 -11.53 3.90 -17.45
C GLN A 2 -11.31 4.14 -18.96
N GLN A 3 -11.36 5.39 -19.42
CA GLN A 3 -11.14 5.74 -20.83
C GLN A 3 -9.81 5.23 -21.41
N ALA A 4 -8.70 5.28 -20.66
CA ALA A 4 -7.40 4.77 -21.13
C ALA A 4 -7.37 3.23 -21.21
N TYR A 5 -8.11 2.56 -20.34
CA TYR A 5 -8.24 1.10 -20.35
C TYR A 5 -9.13 0.60 -21.50
N GLU A 6 -10.23 1.30 -21.78
CA GLU A 6 -11.22 0.93 -22.80
C GLU A 6 -10.80 1.37 -24.21
N LEU A 7 -10.37 2.62 -24.37
CA LEU A 7 -10.07 3.21 -25.69
C LEU A 7 -8.63 2.95 -26.14
N CYS A 8 -7.68 2.89 -25.20
CA CYS A 8 -6.25 2.80 -25.51
C CYS A 8 -5.61 1.44 -25.15
N ASP A 9 -6.35 0.55 -24.48
CA ASP A 9 -5.89 -0.77 -23.98
C ASP A 9 -4.82 -0.71 -22.87
N TYR A 10 -4.70 0.40 -22.12
CA TYR A 10 -3.66 0.56 -21.08
C TYR A 10 -4.12 0.23 -19.65
N VAL A 11 -3.21 -0.36 -18.87
CA VAL A 11 -3.20 -0.35 -17.39
C VAL A 11 -2.09 0.59 -16.90
N HIS A 12 -2.30 1.27 -15.78
CA HIS A 12 -1.47 2.38 -15.30
C HIS A 12 -0.23 1.92 -14.54
N ARG A 13 -0.38 0.93 -13.65
CA ARG A 13 0.73 0.31 -12.89
C ARG A 13 1.44 1.20 -11.85
N ASP A 14 0.92 2.41 -11.58
CA ASP A 14 1.34 3.28 -10.49
C ASP A 14 0.25 4.30 -10.11
N VAL A 15 -0.93 3.78 -9.78
CA VAL A 15 -1.99 4.61 -9.20
C VAL A 15 -1.58 4.99 -7.78
N SER A 16 -1.38 6.29 -7.56
CA SER A 16 -0.98 6.86 -6.28
C SER A 16 -1.67 8.22 -6.11
N SER A 17 -1.73 8.74 -4.88
CA SER A 17 -2.27 10.09 -4.64
C SER A 17 -1.45 11.21 -5.28
N ASN A 18 -0.15 11.00 -5.51
CA ASN A 18 0.68 11.99 -6.23
C ASN A 18 0.30 12.06 -7.71
N ASN A 19 -0.26 10.96 -8.24
CA ASN A 19 -0.58 10.82 -9.65
C ASN A 19 -2.04 11.17 -9.98
N ILE A 20 -2.83 11.51 -8.96
CA ILE A 20 -4.23 11.96 -9.08
C ILE A 20 -4.27 13.47 -8.82
N LEU A 21 -4.40 14.24 -9.89
CA LEU A 21 -4.62 15.68 -9.82
C LEU A 21 -6.13 15.96 -9.68
N ILE A 22 -6.51 16.94 -8.87
CA ILE A 22 -7.88 17.43 -8.77
C ILE A 22 -7.92 18.85 -9.38
N ASP A 23 -8.83 19.08 -10.34
CA ASP A 23 -9.01 20.41 -10.92
C ASP A 23 -9.88 21.34 -10.06
N ALA A 24 -9.97 22.61 -10.43
CA ALA A 24 -10.75 23.61 -9.69
C ALA A 24 -12.28 23.33 -9.64
N ASN A 25 -12.77 22.35 -10.41
CA ASN A 25 -14.16 21.89 -10.40
C ASN A 25 -14.33 20.55 -9.65
N GLY A 26 -13.31 20.10 -8.91
CA GLY A 26 -13.32 18.83 -8.19
C GLY A 26 -13.12 17.58 -9.07
N ARG A 27 -12.75 17.74 -10.35
CA ARG A 27 -12.60 16.60 -11.28
C ARG A 27 -11.22 15.98 -11.18
N GLY A 28 -11.18 14.66 -11.01
CA GLY A 28 -9.94 13.88 -10.98
C GLY A 28 -9.32 13.66 -12.37
N ILE A 29 -8.04 13.96 -12.51
CA ILE A 29 -7.21 13.75 -13.70
C ILE A 29 -6.02 12.87 -13.29
N LEU A 30 -5.79 11.77 -14.01
CA LEU A 30 -4.72 10.81 -13.74
C LEU A 30 -3.52 11.11 -14.64
N ASN A 31 -2.35 11.36 -14.06
CA ASN A 31 -1.09 11.71 -14.76
C ASN A 31 -0.06 10.56 -14.67
N ASP A 32 1.21 10.81 -15.00
CA ASP A 32 2.34 9.88 -14.81
C ASP A 32 2.13 8.47 -15.40
N TRP A 33 1.95 8.43 -16.72
CA TRP A 33 1.71 7.20 -17.48
C TRP A 33 3.01 6.48 -17.90
N ASP A 34 4.18 6.88 -17.38
CA ASP A 34 5.49 6.33 -17.79
C ASP A 34 5.65 4.85 -17.44
N LEU A 35 4.93 4.37 -16.41
CA LEU A 35 4.86 2.97 -16.02
C LEU A 35 3.71 2.20 -16.67
N ALA A 36 2.85 2.86 -17.46
CA ALA A 36 1.68 2.22 -18.05
C ALA A 36 2.06 1.20 -19.15
N LYS A 37 1.24 0.17 -19.33
CA LYS A 37 1.43 -0.85 -20.39
C LYS A 37 0.13 -1.26 -21.05
N LYS A 38 0.21 -1.59 -22.33
CA LYS A 38 -0.91 -2.22 -23.07
C LYS A 38 -1.20 -3.61 -22.51
N LYS A 39 -2.47 -4.03 -22.48
CA LYS A 39 -2.86 -5.35 -21.98
C LYS A 39 -2.17 -6.48 -22.75
N SER A 40 -2.07 -6.32 -24.07
CA SER A 40 -1.33 -7.23 -24.97
C SER A 40 0.17 -7.40 -24.65
N GLU A 41 0.78 -6.51 -23.86
CA GLU A 41 2.19 -6.58 -23.48
C GLU A 41 2.43 -7.17 -22.09
N LEU A 42 1.38 -7.36 -21.29
CA LEU A 42 1.48 -7.81 -19.89
C LEU A 42 1.99 -9.26 -19.75
N ASP A 43 1.71 -10.12 -20.74
CA ASP A 43 2.14 -11.52 -20.73
C ASP A 43 3.59 -11.72 -21.23
N ARG A 44 4.23 -10.65 -21.72
CA ARG A 44 5.66 -10.70 -22.08
C ARG A 44 6.49 -10.75 -20.80
N ARG A 45 7.01 -11.94 -20.50
CA ARG A 45 7.76 -12.41 -19.30
C ARG A 45 9.02 -11.61 -18.86
N ARG A 46 9.06 -10.29 -19.02
CA ARG A 46 10.13 -9.44 -18.47
C ARG A 46 9.95 -9.35 -16.95
N ARG A 47 10.72 -10.17 -16.23
CA ARG A 47 10.74 -10.34 -14.76
C ARG A 47 10.97 -9.07 -13.91
N HIS A 48 11.08 -7.88 -14.48
CA HIS A 48 11.87 -6.78 -13.89
C HIS A 48 11.12 -5.56 -13.38
N GLU A 49 9.82 -5.42 -13.64
CA GLU A 49 9.07 -4.22 -13.25
C GLU A 49 7.85 -4.58 -12.38
N ARG A 50 8.13 -4.99 -11.14
CA ARG A 50 7.16 -4.87 -10.03
C ARG A 50 7.25 -3.43 -9.53
N THR A 51 6.77 -2.49 -10.34
CA THR A 51 6.78 -1.03 -10.15
C THR A 51 5.50 -0.57 -9.44
N GLY A 52 5.49 0.69 -9.00
CA GLY A 52 4.38 1.31 -8.30
C GLY A 52 4.76 1.80 -6.90
N THR A 53 3.95 2.71 -6.36
CA THR A 53 4.03 3.26 -5.01
C THR A 53 3.65 2.18 -3.97
N TRP A 54 4.49 1.94 -2.96
CA TRP A 54 4.38 0.78 -2.05
C TRP A 54 3.07 0.75 -1.26
N GLU A 55 2.69 1.91 -0.76
CA GLU A 55 1.48 2.18 0.01
C GLU A 55 0.23 1.74 -0.77
N PHE A 56 0.21 1.93 -2.09
CA PHE A 56 -0.96 1.67 -2.93
C PHE A 56 -0.87 0.39 -3.77
N MET A 57 0.32 -0.20 -3.95
CA MET A 57 0.50 -1.48 -4.66
C MET A 57 -0.40 -2.60 -4.10
N SER A 58 -0.98 -3.40 -5.02
CA SER A 58 -1.89 -4.49 -4.69
C SER A 58 -1.26 -5.62 -3.88
N TYR A 59 -2.08 -6.39 -3.16
CA TYR A 59 -1.65 -7.61 -2.46
C TYR A 59 -0.90 -8.56 -3.39
N LEU A 60 -1.41 -8.81 -4.60
CA LEU A 60 -0.81 -9.79 -5.52
C LEU A 60 0.55 -9.33 -6.06
N ILE A 61 0.71 -8.03 -6.33
CA ILE A 61 1.98 -7.47 -6.78
C ILE A 61 3.01 -7.49 -5.65
N LEU A 62 2.62 -7.14 -4.41
CA LEU A 62 3.50 -7.14 -3.23
C LEU A 62 3.91 -8.54 -2.76
N SER A 63 2.98 -9.49 -2.71
CA SER A 63 3.21 -10.86 -2.22
C SER A 63 4.06 -11.69 -3.18
N ASN A 64 3.94 -11.46 -4.50
CA ASN A 64 4.77 -12.13 -5.50
C ASN A 64 6.15 -11.45 -5.66
N ARG A 65 6.55 -10.46 -4.85
CA ARG A 65 7.92 -9.90 -4.91
C ARG A 65 8.94 -10.93 -4.44
N GLY A 66 9.98 -11.15 -5.25
CA GLY A 66 11.05 -12.09 -4.92
C GLY A 66 10.74 -13.57 -5.14
N THR A 67 9.54 -13.91 -5.63
CA THR A 67 9.20 -15.27 -6.07
C THR A 67 9.64 -15.50 -7.52
N ASP A 68 9.79 -16.78 -7.89
CA ASP A 68 10.02 -17.21 -9.27
C ASP A 68 8.76 -17.14 -10.14
N THR A 69 7.58 -17.04 -9.53
CA THR A 69 6.31 -16.74 -10.21
C THR A 69 6.22 -15.28 -10.64
N PHE A 70 5.79 -15.09 -11.89
CA PHE A 70 5.45 -13.79 -12.42
C PHE A 70 3.95 -13.52 -12.21
N LYS A 71 3.61 -12.41 -11.55
CA LYS A 71 2.27 -11.81 -11.58
C LYS A 71 2.33 -10.66 -12.57
N ALA A 72 1.61 -10.81 -13.69
CA ALA A 72 1.32 -9.68 -14.57
C ALA A 72 0.43 -8.67 -13.81
N HIS A 73 0.72 -7.38 -13.95
CA HIS A 73 -0.16 -6.32 -13.43
C HIS A 73 -1.45 -6.28 -14.24
N THR A 74 -2.61 -6.26 -13.60
CA THR A 74 -3.91 -6.25 -14.28
C THR A 74 -4.75 -5.05 -13.82
N ILE A 75 -5.89 -4.80 -14.48
CA ILE A 75 -6.82 -3.74 -14.06
C ILE A 75 -7.22 -3.87 -12.58
N GLN A 76 -7.38 -5.09 -12.09
CA GLN A 76 -7.73 -5.33 -10.68
C GLN A 76 -6.64 -4.83 -9.71
N ASP A 77 -5.36 -4.84 -10.11
CA ASP A 77 -4.29 -4.28 -9.28
C ASP A 77 -4.34 -2.73 -9.26
N ASP A 78 -4.68 -2.08 -10.38
CA ASP A 78 -4.93 -0.63 -10.43
C ASP A 78 -6.18 -0.24 -9.62
N MET A 79 -7.23 -1.07 -9.67
CA MET A 79 -8.45 -0.85 -8.88
C MET A 79 -8.19 -1.02 -7.38
N GLU A 80 -7.45 -2.06 -6.96
CA GLU A 80 -7.03 -2.22 -5.56
C GLU A 80 -6.25 -0.99 -5.08
N SER A 81 -5.42 -0.41 -5.96
CA SER A 81 -4.68 0.83 -5.68
C SER A 81 -5.59 2.04 -5.47
N PHE A 82 -6.69 2.21 -6.22
CA PHE A 82 -7.68 3.28 -5.96
C PHE A 82 -8.37 3.11 -4.60
N VAL A 83 -8.73 1.88 -4.22
CA VAL A 83 -9.32 1.60 -2.91
C VAL A 83 -8.32 1.90 -1.79
N HIS A 84 -7.04 1.55 -1.96
CA HIS A 84 -5.98 1.90 -1.01
C HIS A 84 -5.76 3.42 -0.91
N VAL A 85 -5.75 4.16 -2.02
CA VAL A 85 -5.66 5.63 -2.01
C VAL A 85 -6.81 6.23 -1.21
N LEU A 86 -8.05 5.84 -1.52
CA LEU A 86 -9.22 6.39 -0.84
C LEU A 86 -9.26 5.99 0.64
N LEU A 87 -8.95 4.75 1.02
CA LEU A 87 -8.86 4.33 2.42
C LEU A 87 -7.78 5.10 3.20
N TYR A 88 -6.61 5.31 2.59
CA TYR A 88 -5.50 6.04 3.21
C TYR A 88 -5.84 7.52 3.50
N TYR A 89 -6.55 8.18 2.58
CA TYR A 89 -7.03 9.55 2.81
C TYR A 89 -8.28 9.57 3.70
N GLY A 90 -9.13 8.54 3.63
CA GLY A 90 -10.24 8.31 4.55
C GLY A 90 -9.79 8.39 6.01
N LEU A 91 -8.81 7.55 6.37
CA LEU A 91 -8.21 7.49 7.71
C LEU A 91 -7.55 8.80 8.17
N ARG A 92 -7.27 9.75 7.26
CA ARG A 92 -6.57 11.00 7.56
C ARG A 92 -7.48 12.21 7.68
N TYR A 93 -8.54 12.26 6.87
CA TYR A 93 -9.39 13.44 6.69
C TYR A 93 -10.85 13.24 7.09
N PHE A 94 -11.35 12.00 7.18
CA PHE A 94 -12.72 11.74 7.63
C PHE A 94 -12.73 11.27 9.10
N PRO A 95 -13.65 11.79 9.94
CA PRO A 95 -13.89 11.21 11.24
C PRO A 95 -14.30 9.73 11.13
N HIS A 96 -13.74 8.90 11.98
CA HIS A 96 -14.03 7.47 12.07
C HIS A 96 -13.92 7.00 13.52
N ASN A 97 -14.47 5.85 13.84
CA ASN A 97 -14.59 5.38 15.23
C ASN A 97 -13.28 4.85 15.88
N LYS A 98 -12.12 4.98 15.22
CA LYS A 98 -10.81 4.48 15.70
C LYS A 98 -9.65 5.49 15.62
N PRO A 99 -9.84 6.76 16.04
CA PRO A 99 -8.85 7.83 15.81
C PRO A 99 -7.52 7.59 16.52
N HIS A 100 -7.51 6.83 17.63
CA HIS A 100 -6.30 6.48 18.36
C HIS A 100 -5.48 5.36 17.71
N ASP A 101 -6.12 4.52 16.88
CA ASP A 101 -5.47 3.42 16.18
C ASP A 101 -5.01 3.82 14.76
N THR A 102 -5.41 4.98 14.24
CA THR A 102 -5.13 5.45 12.88
C THR A 102 -3.67 5.29 12.44
N LEU A 103 -2.69 5.65 13.29
CA LEU A 103 -1.27 5.45 12.98
C LEU A 103 -0.89 3.97 12.85
N GLN A 104 -1.46 3.13 13.71
CA GLN A 104 -1.19 1.71 13.79
C GLN A 104 -1.81 0.98 12.57
N ILE A 105 -3.05 1.35 12.23
CA ILE A 105 -3.74 0.94 11.00
C ILE A 105 -2.92 1.34 9.76
N ILE A 106 -2.51 2.61 9.67
CA ILE A 106 -1.74 3.11 8.52
C ILE A 106 -0.41 2.37 8.38
N ARG A 107 0.31 2.15 9.49
CA ARG A 107 1.57 1.41 9.49
C ARG A 107 1.39 -0.02 9.00
N ASP A 108 0.40 -0.73 9.51
CA ASP A 108 0.25 -2.16 9.25
C ASP A 108 -0.33 -2.46 7.86
N ILE A 109 -1.19 -1.60 7.32
CA ILE A 109 -1.78 -1.80 5.97
C ILE A 109 -0.84 -1.26 4.89
N PHE A 110 -0.35 -0.03 5.04
CA PHE A 110 0.33 0.70 3.95
C PHE A 110 1.85 0.61 4.02
N HIS A 111 2.45 0.56 5.22
CA HIS A 111 3.91 0.54 5.38
C HIS A 111 4.48 -0.85 5.74
N TYR A 112 3.64 -1.86 5.97
CA TYR A 112 4.10 -3.21 6.31
C TYR A 112 4.91 -3.83 5.19
N SER A 113 6.08 -4.37 5.54
CA SER A 113 6.98 -5.07 4.64
C SER A 113 7.75 -6.16 5.38
N VAL A 114 8.15 -7.18 4.63
CA VAL A 114 9.05 -8.25 5.08
C VAL A 114 10.22 -8.37 4.13
N VAL A 115 11.40 -8.71 4.65
CA VAL A 115 12.61 -8.90 3.86
C VAL A 115 12.99 -10.37 3.91
N ASN A 116 13.04 -11.03 2.75
CA ASN A 116 13.41 -12.45 2.70
C ASN A 116 14.94 -12.65 2.80
N ALA A 117 15.39 -13.90 2.93
CA ALA A 117 16.81 -14.25 3.06
C ALA A 117 17.69 -13.83 1.85
N LYS A 118 17.09 -13.46 0.71
CA LYS A 118 17.78 -12.92 -0.48
C LYS A 118 17.81 -11.38 -0.50
N GLY A 119 17.35 -10.71 0.57
CA GLY A 119 17.26 -9.26 0.66
C GLY A 119 16.09 -8.63 -0.13
N VAL A 120 15.17 -9.43 -0.67
CA VAL A 120 14.03 -8.90 -1.44
C VAL A 120 12.89 -8.53 -0.49
N VAL A 121 12.41 -7.29 -0.64
CA VAL A 121 11.27 -6.75 0.10
C VAL A 121 9.95 -7.17 -0.55
N SER A 122 9.06 -7.80 0.22
CA SER A 122 7.69 -8.20 -0.14
C SER A 122 6.70 -7.82 0.97
N GLY A 123 5.40 -8.01 0.74
CA GLY A 123 4.35 -7.58 1.68
C GLY A 123 2.95 -7.93 1.20
N GLY A 124 1.96 -7.13 1.59
CA GLY A 124 0.58 -7.21 1.10
C GLY A 124 -0.34 -8.18 1.86
N GLU A 125 0.17 -9.09 2.70
CA GLU A 125 -0.70 -10.03 3.44
C GLU A 125 -1.65 -9.31 4.42
N THR A 126 -1.22 -8.18 4.97
CA THR A 126 -2.04 -7.30 5.81
C THR A 126 -3.17 -6.66 5.00
N LYS A 127 -2.87 -6.17 3.78
CA LYS A 127 -3.87 -5.67 2.81
C LYS A 127 -4.89 -6.75 2.43
N ARG A 128 -4.43 -7.97 2.12
CA ARG A 128 -5.30 -9.13 1.88
C ARG A 128 -6.20 -9.43 3.08
N SER A 129 -5.65 -9.45 4.28
CA SER A 129 -6.38 -9.78 5.51
C SER A 129 -7.37 -8.68 5.89
N MET A 130 -7.10 -7.42 5.54
CA MET A 130 -8.05 -6.31 5.66
C MET A 130 -9.28 -6.52 4.76
N PHE A 131 -9.08 -6.81 3.46
CA PHE A 131 -10.22 -7.06 2.57
C PHE A 131 -11.03 -8.29 2.97
N LEU A 132 -10.37 -9.40 3.33
CA LEU A 132 -11.06 -10.68 3.57
C LEU A 132 -11.75 -10.78 4.94
N VAL A 133 -11.17 -10.21 6.00
CA VAL A 133 -11.66 -10.38 7.38
C VAL A 133 -11.58 -9.11 8.22
N ARG A 134 -11.48 -7.94 7.58
CA ARG A 134 -11.31 -6.61 8.22
C ARG A 134 -10.14 -6.58 9.22
N SER A 135 -9.08 -7.35 8.97
CA SER A 135 -7.87 -7.31 9.82
C SER A 135 -7.23 -5.92 9.81
N HIS A 136 -6.54 -5.58 10.90
CA HIS A 136 -5.96 -4.27 11.22
C HIS A 136 -6.95 -3.12 11.45
N ILE A 137 -8.06 -3.03 10.69
CA ILE A 137 -9.14 -2.04 10.96
C ILE A 137 -10.16 -2.52 11.99
N GLY A 138 -10.48 -3.81 12.02
CA GLY A 138 -11.57 -4.42 12.81
C GLY A 138 -12.91 -4.44 12.08
N VAL A 139 -13.74 -5.44 12.39
CA VAL A 139 -15.08 -5.64 11.76
C VAL A 139 -16.11 -4.57 12.14
N ASP A 140 -15.80 -3.80 13.18
CA ASP A 140 -16.57 -2.70 13.75
C ASP A 140 -16.09 -1.33 13.23
N PHE A 141 -15.14 -1.27 12.30
CA PHE A 141 -14.61 0.00 11.76
C PHE A 141 -15.65 0.73 10.91
N GLU A 142 -15.85 2.03 11.16
CA GLU A 142 -16.84 2.85 10.46
C GLU A 142 -16.37 4.30 10.27
N PHE A 143 -16.58 4.85 9.07
CA PHE A 143 -16.42 6.27 8.75
C PHE A 143 -17.73 7.03 9.03
N ALA A 144 -17.64 8.22 9.63
CA ALA A 144 -18.83 9.04 9.93
C ALA A 144 -19.49 9.65 8.67
N ALA A 145 -18.77 9.74 7.56
CA ALA A 145 -19.33 10.21 6.28
C ALA A 145 -20.04 9.06 5.56
N VAL A 146 -21.37 9.00 5.69
CA VAL A 146 -22.21 7.89 5.21
C VAL A 146 -21.95 7.50 3.73
N PRO A 147 -21.91 8.42 2.74
CA PRO A 147 -21.67 8.02 1.35
C PRO A 147 -20.29 7.39 1.12
N PHE A 148 -19.28 7.88 1.86
CA PHE A 148 -17.92 7.34 1.81
C PHE A 148 -17.82 5.97 2.48
N ALA A 149 -18.51 5.77 3.60
CA ALA A 149 -18.59 4.48 4.29
C ALA A 149 -19.26 3.40 3.40
N ILE A 150 -20.39 3.72 2.77
CA ILE A 150 -21.11 2.83 1.84
C ILE A 150 -20.21 2.45 0.66
N TRP A 151 -19.49 3.43 0.08
CA TRP A 151 -18.55 3.14 -1.01
C TRP A 151 -17.40 2.23 -0.55
N MET A 152 -16.83 2.48 0.63
CA MET A 152 -15.73 1.69 1.18
C MET A 152 -16.11 0.23 1.38
N GLU A 153 -17.24 -0.05 2.03
CA GLU A 153 -17.66 -1.44 2.25
C GLU A 153 -17.98 -2.15 0.93
N SER A 154 -18.65 -1.47 -0.01
CA SER A 154 -18.91 -2.00 -1.36
C SER A 154 -17.61 -2.33 -2.11
N ALA A 155 -16.62 -1.44 -2.04
CA ALA A 155 -15.31 -1.65 -2.65
C ALA A 155 -14.53 -2.79 -1.96
N PHE A 156 -14.62 -2.91 -0.63
CA PHE A 156 -13.99 -3.99 0.12
C PHE A 156 -14.60 -5.36 -0.21
N GLU A 157 -15.92 -5.46 -0.38
CA GLU A 157 -16.59 -6.70 -0.81
C GLU A 157 -16.15 -7.14 -2.21
N VAL A 158 -16.13 -6.22 -3.18
CA VAL A 158 -15.65 -6.49 -4.55
C VAL A 158 -14.18 -6.94 -4.55
N MET A 159 -13.33 -6.33 -3.72
CA MET A 159 -11.93 -6.76 -3.56
C MET A 159 -11.81 -8.12 -2.85
N ALA A 160 -12.64 -8.40 -1.84
CA ALA A 160 -12.64 -9.68 -1.15
C ALA A 160 -13.05 -10.84 -2.08
N GLU A 161 -14.07 -10.64 -2.91
CA GLU A 161 -14.49 -11.60 -3.94
C GLU A 161 -13.33 -11.91 -4.91
N TRP A 162 -12.69 -10.86 -5.44
CA TRP A 162 -11.54 -11.00 -6.33
C TRP A 162 -10.38 -11.75 -5.68
N ILE A 163 -10.02 -11.39 -4.45
CA ILE A 163 -8.91 -11.99 -3.70
C ILE A 163 -9.21 -13.46 -3.38
N ASN A 164 -10.47 -13.82 -3.14
CA ASN A 164 -10.90 -15.21 -3.00
C ASN A 164 -10.81 -15.98 -4.33
N PHE A 165 -11.26 -15.38 -5.44
CA PHE A 165 -11.19 -15.98 -6.78
C PHE A 165 -9.76 -16.27 -7.25
N VAL A 166 -8.82 -15.34 -7.02
CA VAL A 166 -7.39 -15.50 -7.37
C VAL A 166 -6.53 -16.18 -6.31
N GLY A 167 -7.09 -16.40 -5.12
CA GLY A 167 -6.41 -16.85 -3.91
C GLY A 167 -5.76 -18.24 -4.01
N PRO A 168 -5.02 -18.67 -2.97
CA PRO A 168 -4.15 -19.84 -3.05
C PRO A 168 -4.87 -21.18 -3.17
N PHE A 169 -6.22 -21.23 -3.15
CA PHE A 169 -6.99 -22.46 -3.39
C PHE A 169 -7.08 -22.85 -4.87
N LYS A 170 -5.93 -22.86 -5.55
CA LYS A 170 -5.74 -23.66 -6.76
C LYS A 170 -5.43 -25.08 -6.30
N PRO A 171 -6.37 -26.05 -6.39
CA PRO A 171 -6.10 -27.42 -5.98
C PRO A 171 -4.80 -27.92 -6.60
N SER A 172 -4.05 -28.71 -5.82
CA SER A 172 -2.78 -29.31 -6.26
C SER A 172 -2.95 -30.02 -7.60
N ARG A 173 -1.88 -30.24 -8.38
CA ARG A 173 -2.02 -30.92 -9.67
C ARG A 173 -2.69 -32.30 -9.54
N ALA A 174 -2.49 -33.00 -8.42
CA ALA A 174 -3.21 -34.23 -8.09
C ALA A 174 -4.71 -33.98 -7.85
N ALA A 175 -5.08 -33.00 -7.04
CA ALA A 175 -6.48 -32.65 -6.78
C ALA A 175 -7.19 -32.10 -8.04
N ARG A 176 -6.52 -31.31 -8.89
CA ARG A 176 -7.03 -30.93 -10.22
C ARG A 176 -7.31 -32.16 -11.07
N ASN A 177 -6.36 -33.07 -11.19
CA ASN A 177 -6.52 -34.28 -12.00
C ASN A 177 -7.68 -35.17 -11.45
N GLN A 178 -7.89 -35.21 -10.14
CA GLN A 178 -9.04 -35.92 -9.54
C GLN A 178 -10.37 -35.20 -9.82
N ILE A 179 -10.43 -33.87 -9.72
CA ILE A 179 -11.62 -33.06 -10.06
C ILE A 179 -11.93 -33.20 -11.57
N GLN A 180 -10.92 -33.20 -12.43
CA GLN A 180 -11.04 -33.32 -13.89
C GLN A 180 -11.27 -34.78 -14.35
N ALA A 181 -11.06 -35.77 -13.49
CA ALA A 181 -11.47 -37.16 -13.70
C ALA A 181 -12.89 -37.46 -13.19
N THR A 182 -13.45 -36.58 -12.37
CA THR A 182 -14.83 -36.68 -11.82
C THR A 182 -15.81 -35.72 -12.48
N GLN A 183 -15.32 -34.64 -13.10
CA GLN A 183 -16.06 -33.75 -13.99
C GLN A 183 -15.37 -33.76 -15.36
N GLY A 184 -16.10 -34.19 -16.39
CA GLY A 184 -15.59 -34.37 -17.75
C GLY A 184 -15.11 -33.07 -18.42
N ASP A 185 -14.53 -33.24 -19.62
CA ASP A 185 -13.76 -32.23 -20.37
C ASP A 185 -14.24 -30.77 -20.20
N PRO A 186 -13.42 -29.87 -19.61
CA PRO A 186 -13.78 -28.48 -19.37
C PRO A 186 -13.67 -27.58 -20.61
N SER A 187 -13.49 -28.13 -21.82
CA SER A 187 -13.36 -27.40 -23.09
C SER A 187 -14.57 -26.54 -23.49
N SER A 188 -15.70 -26.60 -22.75
CA SER A 188 -16.90 -25.78 -22.95
C SER A 188 -17.20 -24.77 -21.82
N SER A 189 -16.36 -24.69 -20.78
CA SER A 189 -16.64 -23.90 -19.57
C SER A 189 -16.37 -22.40 -19.74
N SER A 190 -17.37 -21.66 -20.25
CA SER A 190 -17.40 -20.19 -20.32
C SER A 190 -17.66 -19.50 -18.97
N VAL A 191 -17.18 -20.07 -17.87
CA VAL A 191 -17.52 -19.69 -16.49
C VAL A 191 -16.69 -18.48 -16.01
N LEU A 192 -16.93 -17.32 -16.64
CA LEU A 192 -16.56 -16.00 -16.13
C LEU A 192 -17.71 -14.94 -16.20
N PRO A 193 -18.97 -15.20 -15.79
CA PRO A 193 -20.04 -14.21 -15.96
C PRO A 193 -20.22 -13.24 -14.77
N HIS A 194 -19.67 -13.55 -13.59
CA HIS A 194 -20.12 -12.95 -12.31
C HIS A 194 -19.06 -12.18 -11.51
N LEU A 195 -17.80 -12.14 -11.95
CA LEU A 195 -16.77 -11.37 -11.23
C LEU A 195 -17.01 -9.87 -11.38
N HIS A 196 -17.33 -9.18 -10.28
CA HIS A 196 -17.64 -7.74 -10.28
C HIS A 196 -16.50 -6.85 -10.80
N ILE A 197 -15.25 -7.28 -10.67
CA ILE A 197 -14.04 -6.51 -11.05
C ILE A 197 -13.45 -6.89 -12.43
N LYS A 198 -14.30 -7.29 -13.38
CA LYS A 198 -13.87 -7.56 -14.77
C LYS A 198 -13.44 -6.30 -15.54
N ASP A 199 -14.02 -5.15 -15.18
CA ASP A 199 -13.83 -3.83 -15.77
C ASP A 199 -14.03 -2.75 -14.70
N HIS A 200 -14.24 -1.49 -15.10
CA HIS A 200 -14.43 -0.37 -14.19
C HIS A 200 -15.86 -0.22 -13.64
N ASN A 201 -16.86 -0.77 -14.33
CA ASN A 201 -18.23 -0.25 -14.27
C ASN A 201 -18.82 -0.34 -12.86
N VAL A 202 -18.71 -1.48 -12.19
CA VAL A 202 -19.28 -1.69 -10.85
C VAL A 202 -18.75 -0.66 -9.84
N MET A 203 -17.43 -0.49 -9.73
CA MET A 203 -16.85 0.49 -8.81
C MET A 203 -17.05 1.94 -9.27
N ALA A 204 -17.05 2.20 -10.58
CA ALA A 204 -17.26 3.54 -11.12
C ALA A 204 -18.72 4.02 -10.93
N ASP A 205 -19.69 3.12 -11.03
CA ASP A 205 -21.11 3.43 -10.87
C ASP A 205 -21.46 3.61 -9.38
N PHE A 206 -21.00 2.72 -8.49
CA PHE A 206 -21.08 2.96 -7.04
C PHE A 206 -20.37 4.27 -6.64
N PHE A 207 -19.23 4.60 -7.23
CA PHE A 207 -18.54 5.87 -6.93
C PHE A 207 -19.37 7.09 -7.37
N LYS A 208 -19.96 7.07 -8.57
CA LYS A 208 -20.83 8.15 -9.05
C LYS A 208 -22.07 8.30 -8.19
N GLU A 209 -22.69 7.20 -7.78
CA GLU A 209 -23.87 7.17 -6.91
C GLU A 209 -23.57 7.85 -5.58
N GLN A 210 -22.54 7.39 -4.87
CA GLN A 210 -22.18 7.97 -3.57
C GLN A 210 -21.66 9.41 -3.68
N LEU A 211 -20.90 9.74 -4.73
CA LEU A 211 -20.48 11.13 -5.00
C LEU A 211 -21.65 12.08 -5.28
N SER A 212 -22.79 11.56 -5.75
CA SER A 212 -24.01 12.33 -6.02
C SER A 212 -24.98 12.39 -4.82
N SER A 213 -24.66 11.73 -3.70
CA SER A 213 -25.50 11.74 -2.50
C SER A 213 -25.63 13.14 -1.89
N SER A 214 -26.78 13.44 -1.29
CA SER A 214 -26.99 14.64 -0.47
C SER A 214 -26.55 14.45 1.00
N GLU A 215 -26.07 13.26 1.37
CA GLU A 215 -25.71 12.89 2.75
C GLU A 215 -24.21 13.06 3.07
N TRP A 216 -23.45 13.74 2.21
CA TRP A 216 -22.10 14.16 2.56
C TRP A 216 -22.13 15.12 3.76
N PRO A 217 -21.23 14.97 4.73
CA PRO A 217 -21.17 15.88 5.87
C PRO A 217 -20.89 17.30 5.39
N ILE A 218 -21.61 18.27 5.97
CA ILE A 218 -21.31 19.69 5.78
C ILE A 218 -19.97 19.97 6.46
N LEU A 219 -18.96 20.33 5.66
CA LEU A 219 -17.65 20.73 6.15
C LEU A 219 -17.66 22.25 6.40
N ASP A 220 -18.05 22.64 7.61
CA ASP A 220 -17.93 24.03 8.07
C ASP A 220 -16.46 24.43 8.31
N ASP A 221 -15.61 23.45 8.65
CA ASP A 221 -14.17 23.60 8.84
C ASP A 221 -13.37 23.13 7.60
N PRO A 222 -12.16 23.69 7.37
CA PRO A 222 -11.27 23.22 6.31
C PRO A 222 -10.79 21.77 6.57
N PRO A 223 -10.46 20.99 5.52
CA PRO A 223 -10.00 19.60 5.68
C PRO A 223 -8.78 19.50 6.61
N HIS A 224 -8.94 18.75 7.70
CA HIS A 224 -7.88 18.49 8.68
C HIS A 224 -7.22 17.14 8.41
N ASP A 225 -5.90 17.12 8.21
CA ASP A 225 -5.10 15.89 8.15
C ASP A 225 -4.66 15.54 9.57
N CYS A 226 -5.20 14.48 10.18
CA CYS A 226 -4.89 14.12 11.57
C CYS A 226 -3.49 13.50 11.76
N LEU A 227 -2.79 13.18 10.67
CA LEU A 227 -1.56 12.40 10.70
C LEU A 227 -0.36 13.10 11.37
N PRO A 228 -0.13 14.42 11.21
CA PRO A 228 0.95 15.14 11.89
C PRO A 228 0.77 15.15 13.41
N GLU A 229 -0.42 15.48 13.91
CA GLU A 229 -0.72 15.58 15.35
C GLU A 229 -0.60 14.23 16.03
N LEU A 230 -1.12 13.16 15.40
CA LEU A 230 -0.97 11.81 15.93
C LEU A 230 0.51 11.41 16.04
N ARG A 231 1.35 11.77 15.06
CA ARG A 231 2.80 11.51 15.09
C ARG A 231 3.49 12.27 16.23
N GLU A 232 3.11 13.52 16.45
CA GLU A 232 3.61 14.32 17.57
C GLU A 232 3.20 13.74 18.92
N GLN A 233 1.92 13.39 19.10
CA GLN A 233 1.40 12.75 20.31
C GLN A 233 2.11 11.42 20.62
N MET A 234 2.37 10.61 19.58
CA MET A 234 3.15 9.37 19.69
C MET A 234 4.59 9.66 20.13
N ALA A 235 5.25 10.66 19.54
CA ALA A 235 6.62 11.05 19.92
C ALA A 235 6.69 11.52 21.38
N ILE A 236 5.79 12.41 21.81
CA ILE A 236 5.68 12.87 23.21
C ILE A 236 5.46 11.70 24.17
N THR A 237 4.58 10.77 23.82
CA THR A 237 4.29 9.58 24.64
C THR A 237 5.51 8.66 24.78
N LEU A 238 6.29 8.47 23.70
CA LEU A 238 7.52 7.70 23.74
C LEU A 238 8.60 8.41 24.57
N SER A 239 8.78 9.72 24.41
CA SER A 239 9.70 10.51 25.23
C SER A 239 9.38 10.45 26.72
N ARG A 240 8.10 10.59 27.11
CA ARG A 240 7.67 10.44 28.51
C ARG A 240 8.00 9.05 29.05
N ARG A 241 7.71 7.98 28.32
CA ARG A 241 8.05 6.60 28.72
C ARG A 241 9.56 6.35 28.91
N ILE A 242 10.42 7.07 28.18
CA ILE A 242 11.87 7.01 28.35
C ILE A 242 12.30 7.73 29.64
N HIS A 243 11.68 8.87 29.97
CA HIS A 243 11.96 9.60 31.22
C HIS A 243 11.43 8.88 32.47
N ASP A 244 10.26 8.25 32.38
CA ASP A 244 9.63 7.53 33.49
C ASP A 244 10.15 6.09 33.66
N ALA A 245 11.08 5.64 32.79
CA ALA A 245 11.71 4.33 32.92
C ALA A 245 12.60 4.29 34.18
N PRO A 246 12.40 3.34 35.12
CA PRO A 246 13.18 3.30 36.34
C PRO A 246 14.66 3.10 36.02
N SER A 247 15.50 4.02 36.49
CA SER A 247 16.94 3.96 36.32
C SER A 247 17.48 2.64 36.88
N ALA A 248 18.00 1.77 36.02
CA ALA A 248 18.57 0.50 36.42
C ALA A 248 19.81 0.74 37.31
N THR A 249 19.60 0.74 38.63
CA THR A 249 20.68 0.88 39.61
C THR A 249 21.66 -0.28 39.46
N SER A 250 22.92 0.05 39.15
CA SER A 250 23.99 -0.92 38.93
C SER A 250 24.40 -1.61 40.24
N GLY A 251 23.60 -2.60 40.66
CA GLY A 251 23.90 -3.44 41.81
C GLY A 251 25.10 -4.34 41.53
N LYS A 252 26.30 -3.91 41.94
CA LYS A 252 27.49 -4.76 42.01
C LYS A 252 27.18 -5.97 42.89
N ARG A 253 27.01 -7.17 42.31
CA ARG A 253 27.09 -8.42 43.06
C ARG A 253 28.48 -9.01 42.92
N SER A 254 29.21 -8.99 44.03
CA SER A 254 30.51 -9.64 44.16
C SER A 254 30.36 -11.15 44.17
N SER A 255 31.40 -11.85 43.75
CA SER A 255 31.48 -13.31 43.68
C SER A 255 31.53 -13.98 45.05
N SER A 256 30.91 -15.17 45.16
CA SER A 256 31.51 -16.28 45.90
C SER A 256 31.19 -17.59 45.19
N ALA A 257 32.13 -18.52 45.20
CA ALA A 257 32.12 -19.74 44.39
C ALA A 257 31.63 -20.96 45.19
N MET A 258 31.16 -21.98 44.47
CA MET A 258 31.56 -23.36 44.80
C MET A 258 31.93 -24.13 43.53
N VAL A 259 32.91 -25.01 43.68
CA VAL A 259 33.64 -25.69 42.62
C VAL A 259 33.21 -27.15 42.56
N SER A 260 33.03 -27.67 41.35
CA SER A 260 33.24 -29.08 41.03
C SER A 260 33.62 -29.22 39.55
N GLU A 261 34.89 -29.54 39.30
CA GLU A 261 35.44 -29.80 37.97
C GLU A 261 35.20 -31.26 37.50
N PRO A 262 35.41 -31.59 36.21
CA PRO A 262 34.69 -32.67 35.54
C PRO A 262 35.52 -33.94 35.29
N GLY A 263 34.81 -35.02 34.92
CA GLY A 263 35.40 -36.19 34.27
C GLY A 263 35.74 -35.90 32.80
N ASN A 264 37.01 -36.08 32.43
CA ASN A 264 37.53 -35.83 31.09
C ASN A 264 37.25 -36.99 30.10
N SER A 265 37.03 -36.66 28.82
CA SER A 265 37.48 -37.51 27.71
C SER A 265 37.73 -36.66 26.45
N ASP A 266 38.96 -36.71 25.96
CA ASP A 266 39.49 -35.90 24.85
C ASP A 266 39.01 -36.31 23.46
N VAL A 267 38.80 -35.31 22.58
CA VAL A 267 39.14 -35.40 21.14
C VAL A 267 39.69 -34.04 20.65
N ARG A 268 40.97 -34.00 20.27
CA ARG A 268 41.63 -32.92 19.48
C ARG A 268 41.13 -32.98 18.02
N SER A 269 41.17 -31.99 17.12
CA SER A 269 42.00 -30.78 16.87
C SER A 269 41.38 -30.03 15.66
N SER A 270 41.71 -28.81 15.20
CA SER A 270 42.32 -27.56 15.75
C SER A 270 42.27 -26.46 14.66
N ASP A 271 42.24 -25.18 15.06
CA ASP A 271 42.51 -23.95 14.26
C ASP A 271 41.57 -23.61 13.07
N GLY A 272 41.17 -22.36 12.75
CA GLY A 272 41.60 -21.02 13.20
C GLY A 272 40.55 -19.91 12.89
N PRO A 273 40.91 -18.60 12.87
CA PRO A 273 40.15 -17.60 13.65
C PRO A 273 39.08 -16.71 12.97
N LEU A 274 38.25 -16.11 13.84
CA LEU A 274 37.15 -15.18 13.56
C LEU A 274 37.53 -13.87 12.85
N LYS A 275 36.58 -13.33 12.07
CA LYS A 275 36.35 -11.87 11.95
C LYS A 275 34.85 -11.52 11.99
N LYS A 276 34.32 -11.23 13.18
CA LYS A 276 33.06 -10.48 13.34
C LYS A 276 33.33 -9.01 12.98
N LYS A 277 32.61 -8.45 12.00
CA LYS A 277 32.48 -6.99 11.85
C LYS A 277 31.08 -6.58 12.27
N SER A 278 30.97 -5.87 13.38
CA SER A 278 29.81 -5.00 13.61
C SER A 278 29.82 -3.90 12.56
N LYS A 279 28.63 -3.51 12.08
CA LYS A 279 28.41 -2.21 11.47
C LYS A 279 27.23 -1.56 12.16
N THR A 280 27.51 -0.40 12.73
CA THR A 280 26.56 0.52 13.34
C THR A 280 25.59 1.06 12.30
N TYR A 281 24.35 1.31 12.73
CA TYR A 281 23.34 1.98 11.90
C TYR A 281 23.78 3.41 11.58
N GLY A 282 23.74 3.77 10.29
CA GLY A 282 23.99 5.13 9.81
C GLY A 282 22.67 5.87 9.59
N THR A 283 22.63 7.12 10.06
CA THR A 283 21.47 8.02 10.02
C THR A 283 21.02 8.33 8.59
N ALA A 284 19.72 8.56 8.39
CA ALA A 284 19.17 8.98 7.11
C ALA A 284 19.66 10.40 6.70
N PRO A 285 19.91 10.66 5.40
CA PRO A 285 20.31 11.98 4.93
C PRO A 285 19.12 12.95 4.89
N SER A 286 19.39 14.20 5.29
CA SER A 286 18.40 15.27 5.41
C SER A 286 17.92 15.82 4.07
N THR A 287 16.70 16.35 4.04
CA THR A 287 16.11 17.05 2.90
C THR A 287 16.86 18.36 2.58
N HIS A 288 17.45 18.43 1.38
CA HIS A 288 18.03 19.68 0.88
C HIS A 288 16.92 20.65 0.43
N THR A 289 16.66 21.67 1.23
CA THR A 289 15.91 22.86 0.81
C THR A 289 16.78 23.70 -0.12
N MET A 290 16.37 23.87 -1.38
CA MET A 290 17.01 24.83 -2.29
C MET A 290 16.60 26.25 -1.92
N ASN A 291 17.59 27.05 -1.52
CA ASN A 291 17.42 28.44 -1.13
C ASN A 291 17.48 29.33 -2.38
N THR A 292 16.38 29.97 -2.76
CA THR A 292 16.33 30.89 -3.92
C THR A 292 16.93 32.25 -3.54
N ARG A 293 17.91 32.74 -4.31
CA ARG A 293 18.42 34.11 -4.16
C ARG A 293 18.99 34.69 -5.46
N ARG A 294 18.87 36.01 -5.57
CA ARG A 294 19.12 36.90 -6.73
C ARG A 294 17.99 36.86 -7.78
N GLY A 295 17.64 37.97 -8.41
CA GLY A 295 18.14 39.35 -8.25
C GLY A 295 17.55 40.24 -9.35
N GLY A 296 17.27 41.51 -9.04
CA GLY A 296 16.48 42.38 -9.92
C GLY A 296 17.23 43.04 -11.08
N GLY A 297 16.47 43.73 -11.92
CA GLY A 297 16.89 44.45 -13.14
C GLY A 297 16.45 43.72 -14.42
N GLY A 298 15.79 44.35 -15.40
CA GLY A 298 15.26 45.71 -15.45
C GLY A 298 14.80 46.09 -16.87
N SER A 299 13.78 46.95 -16.95
CA SER A 299 13.48 47.88 -18.07
C SER A 299 13.14 47.37 -19.48
N SER A 300 11.92 47.75 -19.89
CA SER A 300 11.56 48.44 -21.16
C SER A 300 10.90 47.66 -22.31
N MET A 301 10.15 48.46 -23.09
CA MET A 301 9.31 48.13 -24.26
C MET A 301 8.04 47.31 -23.95
N GLY A 302 6.81 47.75 -24.25
CA GLY A 302 6.35 48.92 -25.01
C GLY A 302 5.66 48.50 -26.29
N GLY A 303 4.32 48.47 -26.28
CA GLY A 303 3.52 48.06 -27.44
C GLY A 303 2.02 48.15 -27.15
N SER A 304 1.39 49.25 -27.58
CA SER A 304 -0.06 49.44 -27.52
C SER A 304 -0.77 48.89 -28.75
N SER A 305 -2.01 48.43 -28.55
CA SER A 305 -3.16 48.54 -29.47
C SER A 305 -3.00 48.16 -30.95
N ASN A 306 -3.84 47.24 -31.45
CA ASN A 306 -5.11 47.68 -32.05
C ASN A 306 -6.13 46.57 -32.34
N SER A 307 -7.37 47.02 -32.53
CA SER A 307 -8.57 46.24 -32.87
C SER A 307 -8.85 46.18 -34.38
N ARG A 308 -9.53 45.09 -34.82
CA ARG A 308 -10.67 45.02 -35.78
C ARG A 308 -10.87 43.55 -36.18
N THR A 309 -12.03 42.91 -36.02
CA THR A 309 -13.29 43.05 -36.77
C THR A 309 -13.16 43.13 -38.30
N THR A 310 -13.32 41.97 -38.94
CA THR A 310 -14.26 41.71 -40.05
C THR A 310 -14.80 40.30 -39.87
#